data_AF-A0A803SN69-F1
#
_entry.id   AF-A0A803SN69-F1
#
_cell.length_a   1.000
_cell.length_b   1.000
_cell.length_c   1.000
_cell.angle_alpha   90.00
_cell.angle_beta   90.00
_cell.angle_gamma   90.00
#
_symmetry.space_group_name_H-M   'P 1'
#
loop_
_entity.id
_entity.type
_entity.pdbx_description
1 polymer ?
#
loop_
_entity_poly.entity_id
_entity_poly.type
_entity_poly.pdbx_seq_one_letter_code
_entity_poly.pdbx_strand_id
1 'polypeptide(L)'
;MMVRLQDAAREHPGIQQRIRGLVYDSLVAVSLEDMARGVAQMTTASPALQPLLRRGTLLYFRLFGRCTVSYFQAALDVFHRPPLRCPTLVFFCHNDPLSDPQVMGQLLDSWRAAGIVVQVQEWPVSRHAGHLRLHPQDYGRALDAFLRDLDLGPPPVRSKL
;
A
#
# COMPACT_ATOMS: atom_id res chain seq x y z
N MET A 1 6.54 2.08 -9.13
CA MET A 1 7.47 3.17 -8.73
C MET A 1 8.60 2.67 -7.85
N MET A 2 8.33 2.06 -6.69
CA MET A 2 9.37 1.63 -5.74
C MET A 2 10.35 0.59 -6.30
N VAL A 3 9.89 -0.37 -7.10
CA VAL A 3 10.75 -1.33 -7.83
C VAL A 3 11.83 -0.61 -8.66
N ARG A 4 11.43 0.42 -9.42
CA ARG A 4 12.39 1.21 -10.22
C ARG A 4 13.27 2.10 -9.35
N LEU A 5 12.81 2.51 -8.18
CA LEU A 5 13.58 3.34 -7.25
C LEU A 5 14.70 2.54 -6.58
N GLN A 6 14.53 1.23 -6.42
CA GLN A 6 15.59 0.32 -6.01
C GLN A 6 16.73 0.28 -7.04
N ASP A 7 16.40 0.24 -8.33
CA ASP A 7 17.39 0.26 -9.42
C ASP A 7 17.99 1.67 -9.62
N ALA A 8 17.13 2.69 -9.64
CA ALA A 8 17.52 4.09 -9.87
C ALA A 8 18.30 4.73 -8.71
N ALA A 9 18.34 4.10 -7.53
CA ALA A 9 19.26 4.49 -6.46
C ALA A 9 20.72 4.51 -6.92
N ARG A 10 21.07 3.65 -7.89
CA ARG A 10 22.39 3.61 -8.51
C ARG A 10 22.61 4.73 -9.53
N GLU A 11 21.57 5.14 -10.23
CA GLU A 11 21.64 6.11 -11.33
C GLU A 11 21.45 7.57 -10.85
N HIS A 12 20.72 7.76 -9.75
CA HIS A 12 20.34 9.07 -9.21
C HIS A 12 20.44 9.10 -7.68
N PRO A 13 21.65 9.10 -7.09
CA PRO A 13 21.85 8.98 -5.63
C PRO A 13 21.18 10.09 -4.81
N GLY A 14 20.92 11.25 -5.41
CA GLY A 14 20.26 12.38 -4.75
C GLY A 14 18.74 12.23 -4.58
N ILE A 15 18.06 11.32 -5.28
CA ILE A 15 16.60 11.23 -5.21
C ILE A 15 16.13 10.70 -3.85
N GLN A 16 16.84 9.73 -3.28
CA GLN A 16 16.48 9.10 -2.01
C GLN A 16 16.54 10.11 -0.86
N GLN A 17 17.54 11.00 -0.87
CA GLN A 17 17.74 12.04 0.15
C GLN A 17 16.64 13.11 0.14
N ARG A 18 15.93 13.25 -0.98
CA ARG A 18 14.85 14.24 -1.14
C ARG A 18 13.48 13.68 -0.77
N ILE A 19 13.35 12.35 -0.64
CA ILE A 19 12.09 11.72 -0.23
C ILE A 19 12.00 11.79 1.30
N ARG A 20 11.14 12.68 1.77
CA ARG A 20 10.96 12.96 3.20
C ARG A 20 10.03 11.98 3.90
N GLY A 21 9.10 11.37 3.16
CA GLY A 21 8.21 10.34 3.68
C GLY A 21 7.46 9.62 2.57
N LEU A 22 6.81 8.52 2.93
CA LEU A 22 6.00 7.70 2.03
C LEU A 22 4.59 7.55 2.59
N VAL A 23 3.61 7.55 1.70
CA VAL A 23 2.21 7.26 2.04
C VAL A 23 1.76 6.08 1.18
N TYR A 24 1.28 5.04 1.83
CA TYR A 24 0.68 3.89 1.19
C TYR A 24 -0.81 3.84 1.48
N ASP A 25 -1.62 3.72 0.44
CA ASP A 25 -3.06 3.50 0.52
C ASP A 25 -3.38 2.13 -0.08
N SER A 26 -3.93 1.23 0.75
CA SER A 26 -4.41 -0.08 0.35
C SER A 26 -3.34 -0.98 -0.27
N LEU A 27 -2.26 -1.24 0.48
CA LEU A 27 -1.21 -2.15 0.04
C LEU A 27 -1.75 -3.56 -0.22
N VAL A 28 -1.45 -4.08 -1.42
CA VAL A 28 -1.70 -5.47 -1.78
C VAL A 28 -0.49 -6.29 -1.35
N ALA A 29 -0.60 -6.94 -0.19
CA ALA A 29 0.46 -7.74 0.42
C ALA A 29 0.01 -9.21 0.59
N VAL A 30 -0.56 -9.79 -0.46
CA VAL A 30 -1.09 -11.16 -0.44
C VAL A 30 -0.43 -12.04 -1.50
N SER A 31 -0.58 -13.36 -1.37
CA SER A 31 -0.10 -14.31 -2.37
C SER A 31 -0.80 -14.10 -3.72
N LEU A 32 -0.23 -14.59 -4.82
CA LEU A 32 -0.87 -14.53 -6.15
C LEU A 32 -2.24 -15.22 -6.17
N GLU A 33 -2.37 -16.31 -5.41
CA GLU A 33 -3.61 -17.08 -5.33
C GLU A 33 -4.69 -16.30 -4.59
N ASP A 34 -4.31 -15.63 -3.50
CA ASP A 34 -5.21 -14.78 -2.72
C ASP A 34 -5.52 -13.48 -3.45
N MET A 35 -4.58 -12.93 -4.22
CA MET A 35 -4.83 -11.83 -5.14
C MET A 35 -5.89 -12.23 -6.19
N ALA A 36 -5.77 -13.39 -6.81
CA ALA A 36 -6.76 -13.86 -7.78
C ALA A 36 -8.15 -14.05 -7.15
N ARG A 37 -8.18 -14.52 -5.89
CA ARG A 37 -9.41 -14.63 -5.10
C ARG A 37 -10.02 -13.27 -4.78
N GLY A 38 -9.21 -12.32 -4.30
CA GLY A 38 -9.64 -10.97 -3.96
C GLY A 38 -10.16 -10.22 -5.19
N VAL A 39 -9.48 -10.34 -6.34
CA VAL A 39 -9.98 -9.79 -7.63
C VAL A 39 -11.35 -10.36 -7.97
N ALA A 40 -11.55 -11.67 -7.84
CA ALA A 40 -12.85 -12.29 -8.10
C ALA A 40 -13.95 -11.75 -7.16
N GLN A 41 -13.66 -11.65 -5.86
CA GLN A 41 -14.59 -11.13 -4.85
C GLN A 41 -14.93 -9.64 -5.05
N MET A 42 -13.96 -8.83 -5.47
CA MET A 42 -14.18 -7.40 -5.74
C MET A 42 -14.92 -7.16 -7.06
N THR A 43 -14.78 -8.07 -8.03
CA THR A 43 -15.41 -7.94 -9.35
C THR A 43 -16.88 -8.37 -9.32
N THR A 44 -17.24 -9.37 -8.51
CA THR A 44 -18.62 -9.86 -8.45
C THR A 44 -19.06 -10.25 -7.05
N ALA A 45 -20.29 -9.84 -6.70
CA ALA A 45 -20.97 -10.30 -5.50
C ALA A 45 -21.50 -11.74 -5.61
N SER A 46 -21.58 -12.31 -6.82
CA SER A 46 -22.13 -13.66 -7.04
C SER A 46 -21.09 -14.75 -6.71
N PRO A 47 -21.30 -15.56 -5.66
CA PRO A 47 -20.34 -16.61 -5.28
C PRO A 47 -20.16 -17.67 -6.37
N ALA A 48 -21.17 -17.91 -7.20
CA ALA A 48 -21.12 -18.87 -8.29
C ALA A 48 -20.16 -18.45 -9.43
N LEU A 49 -19.96 -17.14 -9.62
CA LEU A 49 -19.07 -16.62 -10.66
C LEU A 49 -17.62 -16.45 -10.18
N GLN A 50 -17.40 -16.38 -8.87
CA GLN A 50 -16.06 -16.18 -8.31
C GLN A 50 -15.05 -17.27 -8.72
N PRO A 51 -15.36 -18.59 -8.75
CA PRO A 51 -14.43 -19.61 -9.22
C PRO A 51 -14.01 -19.43 -10.68
N LEU A 52 -14.94 -19.00 -11.54
CA LEU A 52 -14.65 -18.73 -12.95
C LEU A 52 -13.70 -17.55 -13.08
N LEU A 53 -13.99 -16.44 -12.39
CA LEU A 53 -13.13 -15.26 -12.40
C LEU A 53 -11.74 -15.57 -11.82
N ARG A 54 -11.66 -16.26 -10.68
CA ARG A 54 -10.38 -16.69 -10.09
C ARG A 54 -9.55 -17.50 -11.08
N ARG A 55 -10.15 -18.50 -11.73
CA ARG A 55 -9.46 -19.32 -12.74
C ARG A 55 -9.02 -18.49 -13.94
N GLY A 56 -9.85 -17.55 -14.40
CA GLY A 56 -9.51 -16.62 -15.46
C GLY A 56 -8.32 -15.72 -15.09
N THR A 57 -8.30 -15.18 -13.87
CA THR A 57 -7.20 -14.37 -13.35
C THR A 57 -5.91 -15.17 -13.23
N LEU A 58 -5.97 -16.42 -12.74
CA LEU A 58 -4.79 -17.31 -12.69
C LEU A 58 -4.29 -17.68 -14.09
N LEU A 59 -5.19 -17.92 -15.04
CA LEU A 59 -4.81 -18.16 -16.44
C LEU A 59 -4.11 -16.93 -17.02
N TYR A 60 -4.64 -15.74 -16.77
CA TYR A 60 -4.01 -14.48 -17.16
C TYR A 60 -2.60 -14.35 -16.56
N PHE A 61 -2.42 -14.62 -15.26
CA PHE A 61 -1.11 -14.60 -14.62
C PHE A 61 -0.15 -15.64 -15.19
N ARG A 62 -0.64 -16.82 -15.60
CA ARG A 62 0.19 -17.83 -16.26
C ARG A 62 0.65 -17.40 -17.65
N LEU A 63 -0.27 -16.87 -18.46
CA LEU A 63 0.02 -16.44 -19.83
C LEU A 63 0.92 -15.20 -19.88
N PHE A 64 0.71 -14.25 -18.96
CA PHE A 64 1.39 -12.95 -18.95
C PHE A 64 2.34 -12.77 -17.76
N GLY A 65 2.76 -13.88 -17.12
CA GLY A 65 3.51 -13.85 -15.86
C GLY A 65 4.82 -13.08 -15.94
N ARG A 66 5.50 -13.10 -17.09
CA ARG A 66 6.75 -12.36 -17.31
C ARG A 66 6.59 -10.84 -17.21
N CYS A 67 5.39 -10.31 -17.44
CA CYS A 67 5.11 -8.87 -17.39
C CYS A 67 4.30 -8.45 -16.16
N THR A 68 3.59 -9.39 -15.54
CA THR A 68 2.63 -9.13 -14.45
C THR A 68 3.13 -9.69 -13.13
N VAL A 69 3.26 -11.01 -13.06
CA VAL A 69 3.69 -11.74 -11.86
C VAL A 69 5.10 -11.36 -11.44
N SER A 70 6.04 -11.28 -12.39
CA SER A 70 7.43 -10.88 -12.11
C SER A 70 7.50 -9.50 -11.45
N TYR A 71 6.73 -8.53 -11.96
CA TYR A 71 6.68 -7.18 -11.42
C TYR A 71 6.00 -7.14 -10.06
N PHE A 72 4.92 -7.90 -9.87
CA PHE A 72 4.23 -8.01 -8.59
C PHE A 72 5.13 -8.64 -7.52
N GLN A 73 5.84 -9.71 -7.84
CA GLN A 73 6.81 -10.33 -6.93
C GLN A 73 7.94 -9.37 -6.57
N ALA A 74 8.49 -8.65 -7.55
CA ALA A 74 9.49 -7.61 -7.28
C ALA A 74 8.94 -6.49 -6.38
N ALA A 75 7.65 -6.12 -6.53
CA ALA A 75 7.01 -5.15 -5.65
C ALA A 75 6.85 -5.67 -4.21
N LEU A 76 6.49 -6.94 -4.04
CA LEU A 76 6.45 -7.58 -2.72
C LEU A 76 7.84 -7.63 -2.07
N ASP A 77 8.88 -7.99 -2.83
CA ASP A 77 10.26 -7.98 -2.33
C ASP A 77 10.68 -6.60 -1.84
N VAL A 78 10.27 -5.55 -2.54
CA VAL A 78 10.49 -4.16 -2.15
C VAL A 78 9.75 -3.80 -0.86
N PHE A 79 8.53 -4.30 -0.65
CA PHE A 79 7.84 -4.11 0.63
C PHE A 79 8.58 -4.81 1.76
N HIS A 80 9.08 -6.03 1.57
CA HIS A 80 9.86 -6.71 2.61
C HIS A 80 11.25 -6.10 2.85
N ARG A 81 11.82 -5.43 1.84
CA ARG A 81 13.13 -4.77 1.91
C ARG A 81 13.03 -3.35 1.34
N PRO A 82 12.40 -2.42 2.09
CA PRO A 82 12.15 -1.08 1.59
C PRO A 82 13.47 -0.36 1.28
N PRO A 83 13.66 0.16 0.06
CA PRO A 83 14.88 0.87 -0.33
C PRO A 83 15.00 2.24 0.35
N LEU A 84 13.91 2.75 0.92
CA LEU A 84 13.83 4.02 1.62
C LEU A 84 13.53 3.76 3.10
N ARG A 85 14.26 4.44 3.98
CA ARG A 85 14.07 4.36 5.44
C ARG A 85 13.41 5.61 6.03
N CYS A 86 12.64 6.34 5.21
CA CYS A 86 11.95 7.54 5.64
C CYS A 86 10.65 7.20 6.39
N PRO A 87 10.12 8.13 7.22
CA PRO A 87 8.82 7.96 7.85
C PRO A 87 7.74 7.55 6.85
N THR A 88 6.87 6.63 7.24
CA THR A 88 5.89 6.01 6.37
C THR A 88 4.52 6.00 7.04
N LEU A 89 3.50 6.47 6.31
CA LEU A 89 2.09 6.40 6.70
C LEU A 89 1.38 5.32 5.88
N VAL A 90 0.64 4.44 6.54
CA VAL A 90 -0.08 3.34 5.88
C VAL A 90 -1.57 3.40 6.21
N PHE A 91 -2.38 3.35 5.16
CA PHE A 91 -3.83 3.24 5.22
C PHE A 91 -4.27 1.85 4.75
N PHE A 92 -5.07 1.14 5.57
CA PHE A 92 -5.67 -0.15 5.19
C PHE A 92 -6.97 -0.43 5.96
N CYS A 93 -7.70 -1.49 5.60
CA CYS A 93 -8.86 -1.94 6.38
C CYS A 93 -8.89 -3.45 6.58
N HIS A 94 -9.58 -3.89 7.62
CA HIS A 94 -9.58 -5.29 8.04
C HIS A 94 -10.44 -6.22 7.18
N ASN A 95 -11.38 -5.65 6.42
CA ASN A 95 -12.28 -6.38 5.54
C ASN A 95 -11.80 -6.43 4.07
N ASP A 96 -10.53 -6.12 3.80
CA ASP A 96 -9.97 -6.10 2.45
C ASP A 96 -9.42 -7.48 2.07
N PRO A 97 -10.01 -8.19 1.07
CA PRO A 97 -9.50 -9.49 0.66
C PRO A 97 -8.16 -9.43 -0.11
N LEU A 98 -7.68 -8.23 -0.46
CA LEU A 98 -6.36 -8.02 -1.06
C LEU A 98 -5.29 -7.58 -0.05
N SER A 99 -5.67 -7.32 1.20
CA SER A 99 -4.78 -6.85 2.25
C SER A 99 -5.08 -7.57 3.55
N ASP A 100 -4.47 -8.74 3.73
CA ASP A 100 -4.66 -9.53 4.94
C ASP A 100 -4.09 -8.78 6.16
N PRO A 101 -4.89 -8.54 7.23
CA PRO A 101 -4.46 -7.75 8.38
C PRO A 101 -3.29 -8.36 9.14
N GLN A 102 -3.20 -9.69 9.19
CA GLN A 102 -2.10 -10.38 9.85
C GLN A 102 -0.80 -10.20 9.05
N VAL A 103 -0.86 -10.36 7.72
CA VAL A 103 0.30 -10.12 6.85
C VAL A 103 0.71 -8.64 6.90
N MET A 104 -0.26 -7.71 6.92
CA MET A 104 0.01 -6.29 7.07
C MET A 104 0.72 -6.01 8.41
N GLY A 105 0.23 -6.55 9.52
CA GLY A 105 0.86 -6.40 10.83
C GLY A 105 2.32 -6.86 10.83
N GLN A 106 2.58 -8.05 10.29
CA GLN A 106 3.94 -8.59 10.16
C GLN A 106 4.85 -7.69 9.30
N LEU A 107 4.32 -7.15 8.21
CA LEU A 107 5.05 -6.23 7.33
C LEU A 107 5.40 -4.93 8.08
N LEU A 108 4.44 -4.31 8.76
CA LEU A 108 4.65 -3.07 9.51
C LEU A 108 5.63 -3.27 10.68
N ASP A 109 5.57 -4.42 11.36
CA ASP A 109 6.54 -4.76 12.41
C ASP A 109 7.95 -4.94 11.86
N SER A 110 8.08 -5.54 10.66
CA SER A 110 9.38 -5.65 9.98
C SER A 110 9.96 -4.28 9.63
N TRP A 111 9.13 -3.31 9.26
CA TRP A 111 9.55 -1.94 8.98
C TRP A 111 10.00 -1.20 10.24
N ARG A 112 9.24 -1.34 11.34
CA ARG A 112 9.63 -0.79 12.65
C ARG A 112 10.95 -1.38 13.13
N ALA A 113 11.13 -2.70 13.01
CA ALA A 113 12.39 -3.37 13.34
C ALA A 113 13.57 -2.90 12.47
N ALA A 114 13.31 -2.48 11.22
CA ALA A 114 14.31 -1.87 10.34
C ALA A 114 14.60 -0.38 10.64
N GLY A 115 13.97 0.19 11.67
CA GLY A 115 14.14 1.59 12.10
C GLY A 115 13.28 2.60 11.35
N ILE A 116 12.25 2.14 10.63
CA ILE A 116 11.31 3.02 9.92
C ILE A 116 10.24 3.50 10.91
N VAL A 117 10.01 4.82 10.97
CA VAL A 117 8.89 5.39 11.71
C VAL A 117 7.61 5.11 10.93
N VAL A 118 6.76 4.23 11.47
CA VAL A 118 5.51 3.80 10.80
C VAL A 118 4.30 4.36 11.54
N GLN A 119 3.55 5.21 10.85
CA GLN A 119 2.21 5.66 11.27
C GLN A 119 1.15 4.82 10.54
N VAL A 120 0.07 4.50 11.22
CA VAL A 120 -0.98 3.62 10.70
C VAL A 120 -2.34 4.26 10.95
N GLN A 121 -3.16 4.31 9.91
CA GLN A 121 -4.58 4.57 10.02
C GLN A 121 -5.33 3.39 9.41
N GLU A 122 -6.03 2.65 10.26
CA GLU A 122 -6.78 1.47 9.86
C GLU A 122 -8.26 1.61 10.16
N TRP A 123 -9.09 0.86 9.43
CA TRP A 123 -10.54 0.79 9.67
C TRP A 123 -11.01 -0.66 9.74
N PRO A 124 -11.93 -1.00 10.65
CA PRO A 124 -12.56 -2.32 10.65
C PRO A 124 -13.27 -2.62 9.32
N VAL A 125 -13.94 -1.61 8.74
CA VAL A 125 -14.67 -1.71 7.48
C VAL A 125 -14.39 -0.51 6.58
N SER A 126 -13.87 -0.77 5.39
CA SER A 126 -13.74 0.19 4.29
C SER A 126 -13.74 -0.54 2.93
N ARG A 127 -13.41 0.17 1.86
CA ARG A 127 -13.18 -0.36 0.53
C ARG A 127 -11.73 -0.13 0.12
N HIS A 128 -11.09 -1.17 -0.41
CA HIS A 128 -9.78 -1.11 -1.05
C HIS A 128 -9.68 0.06 -2.04
N ALA A 129 -8.62 0.84 -1.93
CA ALA A 129 -8.34 2.06 -2.68
C ALA A 129 -9.49 3.10 -2.65
N GLY A 130 -10.26 3.11 -1.55
CA GLY A 130 -11.43 3.97 -1.37
C GLY A 130 -11.45 4.72 -0.05
N HIS A 131 -10.39 4.65 0.75
CA HIS A 131 -10.34 5.17 2.11
C HIS A 131 -10.60 6.68 2.18
N LEU A 132 -9.92 7.48 1.37
CA LEU A 132 -10.13 8.94 1.35
C LEU A 132 -11.60 9.32 1.06
N ARG A 133 -12.28 8.58 0.17
CA ARG A 133 -13.67 8.87 -0.18
C ARG A 133 -14.64 8.48 0.92
N LEU A 134 -14.39 7.36 1.59
CA LEU A 134 -15.29 6.81 2.61
C LEU A 134 -15.06 7.42 4.00
N HIS A 135 -13.82 7.77 4.31
CA HIS A 135 -13.38 8.28 5.61
C HIS A 135 -12.56 9.58 5.46
N PRO A 136 -13.09 10.62 4.79
CA PRO A 136 -12.31 11.81 4.43
C PRO A 136 -11.77 12.57 5.64
N GLN A 137 -12.50 12.56 6.76
CA GLN A 137 -12.08 13.28 7.97
C GLN A 137 -10.91 12.59 8.65
N ASP A 138 -11.00 11.28 8.89
CA ASP A 138 -9.95 10.50 9.54
C ASP A 138 -8.70 10.43 8.65
N TYR A 139 -8.91 10.17 7.35
CA TYR A 139 -7.84 10.16 6.36
C TYR A 139 -7.12 11.51 6.31
N GLY A 140 -7.86 12.62 6.23
CA GLY A 140 -7.30 13.96 6.19
C GLY A 140 -6.52 14.29 7.47
N ARG A 141 -7.07 13.97 8.64
CA ARG A 141 -6.38 14.20 9.93
C ARG A 141 -5.08 13.42 10.04
N ALA A 142 -5.07 12.14 9.66
CA ALA A 142 -3.89 11.31 9.68
C ALA A 142 -2.83 11.82 8.70
N LEU A 143 -3.24 12.18 7.48
CA LEU A 143 -2.34 12.74 6.47
C LEU A 143 -1.77 14.10 6.93
N ASP A 144 -2.60 14.99 7.45
CA ASP A 144 -2.16 16.31 7.93
C ASP A 144 -1.18 16.19 9.11
N ALA A 145 -1.44 15.26 10.03
CA ALA A 145 -0.52 14.98 11.13
C ALA A 145 0.83 14.49 10.61
N PHE A 146 0.83 13.52 9.70
CA PHE A 146 2.03 12.99 9.09
C PHE A 146 2.81 14.05 8.31
N LEU A 147 2.14 14.91 7.54
CA LEU A 147 2.80 16.01 6.83
C LEU A 147 3.39 17.04 7.78
N ARG A 148 2.72 17.35 8.90
CA ARG A 148 3.29 18.23 9.94
C ARG A 148 4.54 17.63 10.59
N ASP A 149 4.53 16.34 10.89
CA ASP A 149 5.70 15.64 11.45
C ASP A 149 6.91 15.64 10.50
N LEU A 150 6.67 15.83 9.20
CA LEU A 150 7.71 15.95 8.18
C LEU A 150 8.16 17.40 7.91
N ASP A 151 7.60 18.39 8.62
CA ASP A 151 7.72 19.83 8.36
C ASP A 151 7.20 20.25 6.96
N LEU A 152 6.21 19.51 6.44
CA LEU A 152 5.56 19.75 5.13
C LEU A 152 4.10 20.20 5.26
N GLY A 153 3.61 20.38 6.48
CA GLY A 153 2.22 20.79 6.74
C GLY A 153 1.91 22.20 6.20
N PRO A 154 0.62 22.49 5.92
CA PRO A 154 0.22 23.85 5.57
C PRO A 154 0.61 24.82 6.70
N PRO A 155 1.04 26.06 6.37
CA PRO A 155 1.32 27.06 7.40
C PRO A 155 0.05 27.31 8.24
N PRO A 156 0.19 27.62 9.55
CA PRO A 156 -0.96 27.86 10.40
C PRO A 156 -1.85 28.94 9.78
N VAL A 157 -3.15 28.64 9.66
CA VAL A 157 -4.15 29.58 9.18
C VAL A 157 -4.16 30.76 10.15
N ARG A 158 -3.65 31.91 9.72
CA ARG A 158 -3.76 33.15 10.49
C ARG A 158 -5.26 33.46 10.64
N SER A 159 -5.78 33.31 11.85
CA SER A 159 -7.09 33.86 12.20
C SER A 159 -7.03 35.36 11.97
N LYS A 160 -7.82 35.85 11.00
CA LYS A 160 -8.07 37.28 10.89
C LYS A 160 -8.91 37.68 12.11
N LEU A 161 -8.28 38.42 13.02
CA LEU A 161 -8.95 39.26 14.02
C LEU A 161 -9.79 40.33 13.31
#